data_AF-A0A960N2A9-F1
#
_entry.id   AF-A0A960N2A9-F1
#
_cell.length_a   1.000
_cell.length_b   1.000
_cell.length_c   1.000
_cell.angle_alpha   90.00
_cell.angle_beta   90.00
_cell.angle_gamma   90.00
#
_symmetry.space_group_name_H-M   'P 1'
#
loop_
_entity.id
_entity.type
_entity.pdbx_description
1 polymer ?
#
loop_
_entity_poly.entity_id
_entity_poly.type
_entity_poly.pdbx_seq_one_letter_code
_entity_poly.pdbx_strand_id
1 'polypeptide(L)'
;MAQTRCQAQAEPTAPVEIQPLLEQYCHRCHGAEEQKGDLRLDGYHRVGSVIRDREVWLKVLEQLESREMPTKKPFPTEEEYGQ
;
A
#
# COMPACT_ATOMS: atom_id res chain seq x y z
N MET A 1 25.53 -7.55 -42.91
CA MET A 1 24.64 -8.52 -42.24
C MET A 1 23.94 -7.81 -41.09
N ALA A 2 22.63 -8.00 -40.97
CA ALA A 2 21.73 -7.13 -40.23
C ALA A 2 21.80 -7.36 -38.71
N GLN A 3 21.99 -6.24 -38.01
CA GLN A 3 21.61 -5.91 -36.63
C GLN A 3 20.69 -6.93 -35.96
N THR A 4 21.20 -7.66 -34.96
CA THR A 4 20.37 -8.34 -33.95
C THR A 4 20.61 -7.66 -32.62
N ARG A 5 19.70 -6.74 -32.27
CA ARG A 5 19.60 -6.18 -30.92
C ARG A 5 18.43 -6.90 -30.24
N CYS A 6 18.73 -7.97 -29.49
CA CYS A 6 17.79 -8.47 -28.50
C CYS A 6 17.69 -7.43 -27.38
N GLN A 7 16.74 -6.50 -27.49
CA GLN A 7 16.34 -5.69 -26.35
C GLN A 7 15.26 -6.48 -25.60
N ALA A 8 15.66 -7.18 -24.54
CA ALA A 8 14.74 -7.48 -23.45
C ALA A 8 14.49 -6.15 -22.73
N GLN A 9 13.52 -5.38 -23.22
CA GLN A 9 13.04 -4.20 -22.52
C GLN A 9 12.12 -4.73 -21.42
N ALA A 10 12.67 -4.97 -20.23
CA ALA A 10 11.85 -4.92 -19.03
C ALA A 10 11.37 -3.48 -18.95
N GLU A 11 10.09 -3.25 -19.22
CA GLU A 11 9.48 -1.94 -19.00
C GLU A 11 9.79 -1.51 -17.56
N PRO A 12 10.19 -0.26 -17.31
CA PRO A 12 10.34 0.21 -15.95
C PRO A 12 8.93 0.26 -15.36
N THR A 13 8.53 -0.79 -14.65
CA THR A 13 7.48 -0.67 -13.65
C THR A 13 8.01 0.35 -12.65
N ALA A 14 7.55 1.59 -12.80
CA ALA A 14 7.89 2.65 -11.87
C ALA A 14 7.62 2.11 -10.45
N PRO A 15 8.55 2.29 -9.50
CA PRO A 15 8.33 1.84 -8.13
C PRO A 15 7.01 2.47 -7.65
N VAL A 16 6.04 1.62 -7.30
CA VAL A 16 4.72 2.05 -6.89
C VAL A 16 4.88 2.89 -5.61
N GLU A 17 4.51 4.16 -5.68
CA GLU A 17 4.50 5.03 -4.51
C GLU A 17 3.27 4.68 -3.65
N ILE A 18 3.49 3.90 -2.59
CA ILE A 18 2.43 3.46 -1.67
C ILE A 18 1.99 4.58 -0.71
N GLN A 19 2.87 5.54 -0.43
CA GLN A 19 2.57 6.68 0.46
C GLN A 19 1.27 7.43 0.11
N PRO A 20 1.03 7.89 -1.13
CA PRO A 20 -0.19 8.60 -1.48
C PRO A 20 -1.46 7.75 -1.27
N LEU A 21 -1.38 6.44 -1.47
CA LEU A 21 -2.50 5.52 -1.22
C LEU A 21 -2.82 5.43 0.29
N LEU A 22 -1.80 5.35 1.13
CA LEU A 22 -1.98 5.34 2.59
C LEU A 22 -2.58 6.65 3.09
N GLU A 23 -2.13 7.78 2.54
CA GLU A 23 -2.69 9.10 2.87
C GLU A 23 -4.16 9.22 2.46
N GLN A 24 -4.51 8.71 1.27
CA GLN A 24 -5.86 8.80 0.73
C GLN A 24 -6.85 7.86 1.44
N TYR A 25 -6.45 6.63 1.74
CA TYR A 25 -7.36 5.55 2.15
C TYR A 25 -7.20 5.10 3.61
N CYS A 26 -6.00 5.24 4.19
CA CYS A 26 -5.68 4.67 5.50
C CYS A 26 -5.65 5.72 6.62
N HIS A 27 -4.96 6.85 6.42
CA HIS A 27 -4.71 7.84 7.48
C HIS A 27 -5.96 8.53 8.01
N ARG A 28 -7.07 8.54 7.26
CA ARG A 28 -8.34 9.11 7.73
C ARG A 28 -8.88 8.39 8.98
N CYS A 29 -8.69 7.07 9.08
CA CYS A 29 -9.17 6.27 10.21
C CYS A 29 -8.04 5.76 11.11
N HIS A 30 -6.80 5.79 10.61
CA HIS A 30 -5.60 5.28 11.28
C HIS A 30 -4.48 6.32 11.27
N GLY A 31 -4.82 7.57 11.55
CA GLY A 31 -3.88 8.70 11.56
C GLY A 31 -3.83 9.38 12.92
N ALA A 32 -3.32 10.60 12.96
CA ALA A 32 -3.25 11.39 14.19
C ALA A 32 -4.63 11.75 14.76
N GLU A 33 -5.63 11.96 13.90
CA GLU A 33 -6.98 12.39 14.28
C GLU A 33 -7.88 11.25 14.75
N GLU A 34 -7.79 10.08 14.11
CA GLU A 34 -8.59 8.89 14.42
C GLU A 34 -7.67 7.66 14.38
N GLN A 35 -7.74 6.81 15.41
CA GLN A 35 -6.93 5.58 15.55
C GLN A 35 -7.86 4.39 15.75
N LYS A 36 -8.68 4.11 14.74
CA LYS A 36 -9.69 3.05 14.79
C LYS A 36 -8.99 1.71 15.01
N GLY A 37 -9.51 0.90 15.94
CA GLY A 37 -8.92 -0.39 16.26
C GLY A 37 -7.52 -0.33 16.87
N ASP A 38 -7.17 0.79 17.51
CA ASP A 38 -5.86 1.02 18.16
C ASP A 38 -4.68 0.96 17.17
N LEU A 39 -4.94 1.26 15.90
CA LEU A 39 -3.93 1.23 14.83
C LEU A 39 -3.65 2.65 14.32
N ARG A 40 -2.36 3.03 14.34
CA ARG A 40 -1.84 4.29 13.79
C ARG A 40 -0.83 3.98 12.67
N LEU A 41 -1.11 4.47 11.46
CA LEU A 41 -0.34 4.20 10.24
C LEU A 41 0.47 5.40 9.73
N ASP A 42 0.16 6.63 10.17
CA ASP A 42 0.88 7.83 9.72
C ASP A 42 2.37 7.89 10.13
N GLY A 43 2.81 7.01 11.04
CA GLY A 43 4.21 6.92 11.46
C GLY A 43 5.12 6.12 10.52
N TYR A 44 4.56 5.35 9.58
CA TYR A 44 5.33 4.42 8.74
C TYR A 44 5.96 5.11 7.52
N HIS A 45 7.00 5.91 7.75
CA HIS A 45 7.73 6.62 6.69
C HIS A 45 8.85 5.81 6.03
N ARG A 46 9.20 4.64 6.57
CA ARG A 46 10.33 3.83 6.12
C ARG A 46 9.96 2.35 6.13
N VAL A 47 10.43 1.63 5.11
CA VAL A 47 10.24 0.17 4.97
C VAL A 47 10.74 -0.58 6.22
N GLY A 48 11.83 -0.11 6.85
CA GLY A 48 12.35 -0.72 8.08
C GLY A 48 11.36 -0.72 9.25
N SER A 49 10.47 0.28 9.34
CA SER A 49 9.41 0.32 10.36
C SER A 49 8.31 -0.68 10.06
N VAL A 50 7.94 -0.82 8.78
CA VAL A 50 6.95 -1.80 8.31
C VAL A 50 7.42 -3.24 8.60
N ILE A 51 8.69 -3.53 8.30
CA ILE A 51 9.28 -4.86 8.56
C ILE A 51 9.33 -5.16 10.06
N ARG A 52 9.66 -4.17 10.89
CA ARG A 52 9.71 -4.33 12.36
C ARG A 52 8.34 -4.71 12.91
N ASP A 53 7.29 -4.06 12.41
CA ASP A 53 5.92 -4.27 12.85
C ASP A 53 5.16 -5.22 11.91
N ARG A 54 5.85 -6.22 11.35
CA ARG A 54 5.29 -7.15 10.37
C ARG A 54 3.99 -7.80 10.83
N GLU A 55 3.86 -8.15 12.11
CA GLU A 55 2.64 -8.76 12.65
C GLU A 55 1.42 -7.83 12.57
N VAL A 56 1.63 -6.52 12.72
CA VAL A 56 0.57 -5.52 12.54
C VAL A 56 0.17 -5.47 11.06
N TRP A 57 1.15 -5.41 10.16
CA TRP A 57 0.89 -5.32 8.73
C TRP A 57 0.26 -6.59 8.14
N LEU A 58 0.52 -7.77 8.70
CA LEU A 58 -0.18 -9.00 8.34
C LEU A 58 -1.68 -8.93 8.66
N LYS A 59 -2.05 -8.33 9.80
CA LYS A 59 -3.46 -8.10 10.14
C LYS A 59 -4.10 -7.07 9.22
N VAL A 60 -3.37 -6.01 8.88
CA VAL A 60 -3.85 -5.03 7.89
C VAL A 60 -4.13 -5.72 6.55
N LEU A 61 -3.22 -6.59 6.09
CA LEU A 61 -3.42 -7.36 4.87
C LEU A 61 -4.68 -8.23 4.93
N GLU A 62 -4.90 -8.96 6.04
CA GLU A 62 -6.11 -9.77 6.24
C GLU A 62 -7.41 -8.92 6.18
N GLN A 63 -7.40 -7.72 6.78
CA GLN A 63 -8.54 -6.80 6.71
C GLN A 63 -8.76 -6.22 5.30
N LEU A 64 -7.70 -6.07 4.50
CA LEU A 64 -7.80 -5.63 3.11
C LEU A 64 -8.31 -6.77 2.20
N GLU A 65 -7.81 -7.99 2.39
CA GLU A 65 -8.24 -9.19 1.65
C GLU A 65 -9.72 -9.51 1.90
N SER A 66 -10.18 -9.36 3.14
CA SER A 66 -11.59 -9.51 3.51
C SER A 66 -12.49 -8.36 3.05
N ARG A 67 -11.91 -7.31 2.46
CA ARG A 67 -12.61 -6.07 2.03
C ARG A 67 -13.37 -5.36 3.17
N GLU A 68 -13.03 -5.65 4.42
CA GLU A 68 -13.56 -4.93 5.58
C GLU A 68 -12.94 -3.54 5.73
N MET A 69 -11.74 -3.33 5.16
CA MET A 69 -11.05 -2.05 5.14
C MET A 69 -10.78 -1.55 3.70
N PRO A 70 -10.98 -0.23 3.44
CA PRO A 70 -11.44 0.80 4.36
C PRO A 70 -12.95 0.69 4.69
N THR A 71 -13.37 1.21 5.85
CA THR A 71 -14.81 1.25 6.25
C THR A 71 -15.53 2.53 5.84
N LYS A 72 -14.79 3.57 5.46
CA LYS A 72 -15.31 4.88 5.02
C LYS A 72 -14.82 5.16 3.60
N LYS A 73 -15.65 5.82 2.79
CA LYS A 73 -15.28 6.27 1.44
C LYS A 73 -14.14 7.33 1.48
N PRO A 74 -13.32 7.44 0.43
CA PRO A 74 -13.34 6.64 -0.80
C PRO A 74 -12.77 5.23 -0.59
N PHE A 75 -13.22 4.27 -1.39
CA PHE A 75 -12.64 2.93 -1.42
C PHE A 75 -11.70 2.82 -2.62
N PRO A 76 -10.56 2.12 -2.50
CA PRO A 76 -9.71 1.86 -3.65
C PRO A 76 -10.46 1.06 -4.72
N THR A 77 -10.10 1.28 -5.97
CA THR A 77 -10.55 0.46 -7.10
C THR A 77 -9.93 -0.94 -7.05
N GLU A 78 -10.49 -1.91 -7.77
CA GLU A 78 -9.89 -3.26 -7.84
C GLU A 78 -8.45 -3.25 -8.39
N GLU A 79 -8.16 -2.32 -9.31
CA GLU A 79 -6.81 -2.11 -9.82
C GLU A 79 -5.89 -1.64 -8.69
N GLU A 80 -6.29 -0.64 -7.90
CA GLU A 80 -5.48 -0.16 -6.77
C GLU A 80 -5.30 -1.19 -5.64
N TYR A 81 -6.25 -2.12 -5.45
CA TYR A 81 -6.11 -3.23 -4.49
C TYR A 81 -5.15 -4.33 -4.97
N GLY A 82 -4.97 -4.49 -6.28
CA GLY A 82 -4.20 -5.58 -6.90
C GLY A 82 -2.72 -5.27 -7.14
N GLN A 83 -2.25 -4.11 -6.68
CA GLN A 83 -0.89 -3.59 -6.86
C GLN A 83 -0.02 -3.86 -5.64
#